data_AF-A0A2S8GHA3-F1
#
_entry.id   AF-A0A2S8GHA3-F1
#
_cell.length_a   1.000
_cell.length_b   1.000
_cell.length_c   1.000
_cell.angle_alpha   90.00
_cell.angle_beta   90.00
_cell.angle_gamma   90.00
#
_symmetry.space_group_name_H-M   'P 1'
#
loop_
_entity.id
_entity.type
_entity.pdbx_description
1 polymer ?
#
loop_
_entity_poly.entity_id
_entity_poly.type
_entity_poly.pdbx_seq_one_letter_code
_entity_poly.pdbx_strand_id
1 'polypeptide(L)'
;MGDGFLAGVAMLKSSDCEIDGSWIDNVRDLPKLEMIELHGCKITSPEWSRTPSFPDIKYLVIQDSEIDPATSPFFDRFPGVEVADLGGTSISDMQLAEVVALPKLRVLNLSRQTLTIEKTTLILESSGLAYLYLHDSSVSDEALLRLSGHPSLQLLSLLGTDINQSTIDALSASCPNLEIQRSLPDQGPGNNGWRSLD
;
A
#
# COMPACT_ATOMS: atom_id res chain seq x y z
N MET A 1 17.56 14.74 -10.43
CA MET A 1 17.86 13.95 -11.64
C MET A 1 17.64 12.48 -11.30
N GLY A 2 16.53 11.93 -11.78
CA GLY A 2 16.16 10.53 -11.59
C GLY A 2 14.73 10.25 -12.06
N ASP A 3 14.32 10.87 -13.16
CA ASP A 3 12.97 10.72 -13.70
C ASP A 3 12.94 9.38 -14.44
N GLY A 4 12.72 8.30 -13.69
CA GLY A 4 12.36 7.00 -14.26
C GLY A 4 11.04 7.16 -15.00
N PHE A 5 11.12 7.25 -16.34
CA PHE A 5 10.00 7.27 -17.27
C PHE A 5 9.38 5.86 -17.35
N LEU A 6 8.15 5.72 -16.88
CA LEU A 6 7.19 4.82 -17.54
C LEU A 6 6.52 5.66 -18.64
N ALA A 7 6.74 5.28 -19.90
CA ALA A 7 6.22 6.04 -21.02
C ALA A 7 4.68 6.05 -21.01
N GLY A 8 4.07 7.24 -20.93
CA GLY A 8 2.64 7.46 -21.19
C GLY A 8 1.74 7.70 -19.98
N VAL A 9 2.22 7.52 -18.75
CA VAL A 9 1.47 7.79 -17.52
C VAL A 9 1.78 9.22 -17.06
N ALA A 10 0.77 10.07 -16.90
CA ALA A 10 0.97 11.37 -16.27
C ALA A 10 1.22 11.15 -14.77
N MET A 11 2.39 11.57 -14.30
CA MET A 11 2.91 11.21 -13.00
C MET A 11 3.42 12.45 -12.28
N LEU A 12 3.18 12.50 -10.97
CA LEU A 12 3.74 13.50 -10.07
C LEU A 12 4.68 12.83 -9.09
N LYS A 13 5.91 13.35 -9.00
CA LYS A 13 6.94 12.89 -8.08
C LYS A 13 7.30 14.00 -7.11
N SER A 14 7.40 13.68 -5.83
CA SER A 14 7.92 14.58 -4.81
C SER A 14 8.79 13.79 -3.83
N SER A 15 9.87 14.40 -3.37
CA SER A 15 10.79 13.76 -2.43
C SER A 15 11.32 14.76 -1.42
N ASP A 16 11.53 14.28 -0.20
CA ASP A 16 12.12 15.04 0.90
C ASP A 16 11.41 16.38 1.16
N CYS A 17 10.08 16.41 1.04
CA CYS A 17 9.27 17.62 1.20
C CYS A 17 8.03 17.40 2.08
N GLU A 18 7.44 18.51 2.51
CA GLU A 18 6.14 18.51 3.18
C GLU A 18 5.01 18.50 2.14
N ILE A 19 3.99 17.67 2.37
CA ILE A 19 2.81 17.50 1.54
C ILE A 19 1.62 17.96 2.38
N ASP A 20 1.20 19.20 2.16
CA ASP A 20 0.17 19.89 2.92
C ASP A 20 -0.89 20.54 2.00
N GLY A 21 -1.70 21.46 2.55
CA GLY A 21 -2.70 22.21 1.78
C GLY A 21 -2.13 22.98 0.58
N SER A 22 -0.89 23.46 0.67
CA SER A 22 -0.24 24.20 -0.42
C SER A 22 0.17 23.29 -1.57
N TRP A 23 0.54 22.04 -1.28
CA TRP A 23 0.83 21.04 -2.30
C TRP A 23 -0.41 20.77 -3.16
N ILE A 24 -1.60 20.66 -2.55
CA ILE A 24 -2.88 20.45 -3.24
C ILE A 24 -3.16 21.55 -4.27
N ASP A 25 -2.98 22.81 -3.89
CA ASP A 25 -3.24 23.95 -4.78
C ASP A 25 -2.34 23.91 -6.03
N ASN A 26 -1.14 23.32 -5.92
CA ASN A 26 -0.23 23.15 -7.05
C ASN A 26 -0.58 21.97 -7.96
N VAL A 27 -1.31 20.96 -7.46
CA VAL A 27 -1.57 19.71 -8.21
C VAL A 27 -2.98 19.59 -8.74
N ARG A 28 -3.93 20.37 -8.22
CA ARG A 28 -5.35 20.32 -8.60
C ARG A 28 -5.60 20.56 -10.09
N ASP A 29 -4.76 21.37 -10.73
CA ASP A 29 -4.90 21.74 -12.14
C ASP A 29 -3.99 20.94 -13.08
N LEU A 30 -3.25 19.95 -12.55
CA LEU A 30 -2.38 19.10 -13.37
C LEU A 30 -3.21 18.19 -14.29
N PRO A 31 -2.74 17.95 -15.53
CA PRO A 31 -3.44 17.10 -16.49
C PRO A 31 -3.51 15.67 -15.94
N LYS A 32 -4.66 15.00 -16.14
CA LYS A 32 -5.02 13.60 -15.79
C LYS A 32 -3.88 12.75 -15.21
N LEU A 33 -3.47 13.06 -13.98
CA LEU A 33 -2.45 12.29 -13.28
C LEU A 33 -3.03 10.91 -12.99
N GLU A 34 -2.25 9.88 -13.27
CA GLU A 34 -2.58 8.49 -12.93
C GLU A 34 -1.67 7.96 -11.81
N MET A 35 -0.55 8.62 -11.53
CA MET A 35 0.44 8.18 -10.56
C MET A 35 0.96 9.32 -9.67
N ILE A 36 1.00 9.08 -8.36
CA ILE A 36 1.67 9.94 -7.38
C ILE A 36 2.77 9.10 -6.71
N GLU A 37 4.00 9.60 -6.70
CA GLU A 37 5.11 9.05 -5.91
C GLU A 37 5.62 10.09 -4.91
N LEU A 38 5.59 9.74 -3.62
CA LEU A 38 6.08 10.52 -2.50
C LEU A 38 7.13 9.67 -1.77
N HIS A 39 8.35 10.20 -1.64
CA HIS A 39 9.45 9.48 -1.00
C HIS A 39 10.18 10.36 0.02
N GLY A 40 10.38 9.90 1.25
CA GLY A 40 11.01 10.73 2.28
C GLY A 40 10.17 11.95 2.68
N CYS A 41 8.86 11.95 2.38
CA CYS A 41 7.99 13.09 2.58
C CYS A 41 7.36 13.10 3.98
N LYS A 42 6.82 14.25 4.37
CA LYS A 42 5.92 14.39 5.52
C LYS A 42 4.55 14.82 5.03
N ILE A 43 3.57 13.94 5.16
CA ILE A 43 2.18 14.21 4.79
C ILE A 43 1.48 14.74 6.04
N THR A 44 1.22 16.04 6.00
CA THR A 44 0.59 16.82 7.07
C THR A 44 -0.68 17.46 6.52
N SER A 45 -1.46 18.12 7.38
CA SER A 45 -2.70 18.88 7.09
C SER A 45 -4.00 18.19 7.52
N PRO A 46 -4.81 18.83 8.39
CA PRO A 46 -6.17 18.38 8.69
C PRO A 46 -7.17 18.73 7.56
N GLU A 47 -6.73 19.42 6.51
CA GLU A 47 -7.61 19.98 5.48
C GLU A 47 -7.85 19.05 4.29
N TRP A 48 -7.33 17.81 4.32
CA TRP A 48 -7.62 16.78 3.29
C TRP A 48 -9.12 16.53 3.13
N SER A 49 -9.90 16.69 4.20
CA SER A 49 -11.37 16.63 4.17
C SER A 49 -12.04 17.60 3.19
N ARG A 50 -11.39 18.72 2.84
CA ARG A 50 -11.89 19.73 1.89
C ARG A 50 -11.28 19.59 0.50
N THR A 51 -10.38 18.65 0.32
CA THR A 51 -9.64 18.44 -0.93
C THR A 51 -10.53 17.72 -1.94
N PRO A 52 -10.58 18.17 -3.21
CA PRO A 52 -11.31 17.45 -4.25
C PRO A 52 -10.77 16.03 -4.39
N SER A 53 -11.62 15.09 -4.80
CA SER A 53 -11.15 13.74 -5.13
C SER A 53 -10.33 13.75 -6.42
N PHE A 54 -9.35 12.86 -6.51
CA PHE A 54 -8.52 12.57 -7.68
C PHE A 54 -8.83 11.15 -8.19
N PRO A 55 -9.95 10.97 -8.93
CA PRO A 55 -10.44 9.65 -9.31
C PRO A 55 -9.60 8.97 -10.40
N ASP A 56 -8.74 9.72 -11.09
CA ASP A 56 -7.89 9.20 -12.16
C ASP A 56 -6.57 8.60 -11.63
N ILE A 57 -6.22 8.85 -10.35
CA ILE A 57 -5.03 8.27 -9.71
C ILE A 57 -5.24 6.77 -9.50
N LYS A 58 -4.42 5.96 -10.16
CA LYS A 58 -4.40 4.49 -10.05
C LYS A 58 -3.27 3.98 -9.17
N TYR A 59 -2.15 4.70 -9.15
CA TYR A 59 -0.93 4.32 -8.43
C TYR A 59 -0.60 5.38 -7.38
N LEU A 60 -0.67 4.98 -6.11
CA LEU A 60 -0.27 5.82 -4.98
C LEU A 60 0.92 5.18 -4.27
N VAL A 61 2.11 5.74 -4.47
CA VAL A 61 3.34 5.27 -3.87
C VAL A 61 3.79 6.30 -2.84
N ILE A 62 3.79 5.90 -1.57
CA ILE A 62 4.22 6.70 -0.43
C ILE A 62 5.24 5.84 0.32
N GLN A 63 6.52 6.09 0.09
CA GLN A 63 7.60 5.27 0.64
C GLN A 63 8.44 6.08 1.61
N ASP A 64 8.89 5.43 2.68
CA ASP A 64 9.84 6.01 3.64
C ASP A 64 9.39 7.41 4.11
N SER A 65 8.08 7.59 4.28
CA SER A 65 7.42 8.88 4.54
C SER A 65 6.60 8.81 5.83
N GLU A 66 6.43 9.96 6.47
CA GLU A 66 5.60 10.11 7.66
C GLU A 66 4.20 10.56 7.24
N ILE A 67 3.15 9.88 7.72
CA ILE A 67 1.75 10.27 7.50
C ILE A 67 1.14 10.61 8.85
N ASP A 68 0.88 11.89 9.09
CA ASP A 68 0.27 12.32 10.36
C ASP A 68 -1.11 11.64 10.52
N PRO A 69 -1.39 10.92 11.62
CA PRO A 69 -2.69 10.29 11.85
C PRO A 69 -3.90 11.25 11.76
N ALA A 70 -3.70 12.54 11.98
CA ALA A 70 -4.74 13.57 11.89
C ALA A 70 -5.13 13.92 10.43
N THR A 71 -4.47 13.34 9.42
CA THR A 71 -4.75 13.58 8.00
C THR A 71 -5.97 12.82 7.47
N SER A 72 -6.52 11.89 8.26
CA SER A 72 -7.76 11.17 7.94
C SER A 72 -8.94 12.15 7.72
N PRO A 73 -9.73 12.04 6.62
CA PRO A 73 -9.63 11.04 5.57
C PRO A 73 -8.71 11.49 4.42
N PHE A 74 -7.53 10.88 4.32
CA PHE A 74 -6.54 11.19 3.29
C PHE A 74 -6.73 10.28 2.06
N PHE A 75 -6.82 8.96 2.29
CA PHE A 75 -6.82 7.99 1.19
C PHE A 75 -8.13 8.01 0.39
N ASP A 76 -9.25 8.38 1.02
CA ASP A 76 -10.55 8.57 0.37
C ASP A 76 -10.53 9.59 -0.78
N ARG A 77 -9.50 10.43 -0.85
CA ARG A 77 -9.31 11.39 -1.96
C ARG A 77 -8.89 10.69 -3.25
N PHE A 78 -8.46 9.43 -3.21
CA PHE A 78 -7.94 8.69 -4.36
C PHE A 78 -8.80 7.44 -4.64
N PRO A 79 -10.10 7.57 -4.94
CA PRO A 79 -11.00 6.42 -5.10
C PRO A 79 -10.68 5.54 -6.33
N GLY A 80 -9.80 6.03 -7.21
CA GLY A 80 -9.31 5.31 -8.38
C GLY A 80 -8.16 4.35 -8.10
N VAL A 81 -7.57 4.37 -6.90
CA VAL A 81 -6.33 3.64 -6.61
C VAL A 81 -6.52 2.14 -6.71
N GLU A 82 -5.67 1.54 -7.53
CA GLU A 82 -5.55 0.10 -7.75
C GLU A 82 -4.31 -0.46 -7.05
N VAL A 83 -3.25 0.34 -6.97
CA VAL A 83 -1.99 0.01 -6.32
C VAL A 83 -1.64 1.06 -5.28
N ALA A 84 -1.60 0.65 -4.01
CA ALA A 84 -1.10 1.44 -2.90
C ALA A 84 0.19 0.83 -2.37
N ASP A 85 1.31 1.55 -2.50
CA ASP A 85 2.54 1.20 -1.80
C ASP A 85 2.82 2.16 -0.66
N LEU A 86 2.78 1.65 0.56
CA LEU A 86 2.98 2.37 1.81
C LEU A 86 4.21 1.85 2.56
N GLY A 87 5.17 1.25 1.84
CA GLY A 87 6.34 0.61 2.41
C GLY A 87 7.27 1.57 3.15
N GLY A 88 7.65 1.23 4.39
CA GLY A 88 8.47 2.11 5.23
C GLY A 88 7.73 3.36 5.75
N THR A 89 6.40 3.35 5.73
CA THR A 89 5.57 4.37 6.41
C THR A 89 5.05 3.84 7.74
N SER A 90 4.35 4.69 8.50
CA SER A 90 3.61 4.29 9.70
C SER A 90 2.17 4.78 9.61
N ILE A 91 1.25 3.93 9.12
CA ILE A 91 -0.18 4.24 9.08
C ILE A 91 -0.89 3.74 10.34
N SER A 92 -1.85 4.54 10.82
CA SER A 92 -2.79 4.16 11.89
C SER A 92 -3.84 3.15 11.38
N ASP A 93 -4.58 2.55 12.32
CA ASP A 93 -5.70 1.64 11.98
C ASP A 93 -6.80 2.36 11.20
N MET A 94 -7.07 3.63 11.54
CA MET A 94 -8.04 4.47 10.82
C MET A 94 -7.60 4.71 9.36
N GLN A 95 -6.33 5.04 9.16
CA GLN A 95 -5.78 5.21 7.82
C GLN A 95 -5.74 3.91 7.02
N LEU A 96 -5.42 2.77 7.65
CA LEU A 96 -5.50 1.47 6.99
C LEU A 96 -6.95 1.13 6.60
N ALA A 97 -7.93 1.44 7.47
CA ALA A 97 -9.35 1.26 7.18
C ALA A 97 -9.79 2.05 5.92
N GLU A 98 -9.29 3.27 5.73
CA GLU A 98 -9.51 4.03 4.49
C GLU A 98 -8.91 3.34 3.27
N VAL A 99 -7.65 2.88 3.38
CA VAL A 99 -6.95 2.22 2.27
C VAL A 99 -7.70 0.97 1.83
N VAL A 100 -8.08 0.10 2.76
CA VAL A 100 -8.77 -1.17 2.44
C VAL A 100 -10.21 -0.95 1.93
N ALA A 101 -10.81 0.20 2.23
CA ALA A 101 -12.12 0.61 1.72
C ALA A 101 -12.08 1.14 0.27
N LEU A 102 -10.88 1.37 -0.30
CA LEU A 102 -10.74 1.84 -1.68
C LEU A 102 -11.34 0.81 -2.66
N PRO A 103 -12.32 1.22 -3.49
CA PRO A 103 -13.17 0.28 -4.22
C PRO A 103 -12.46 -0.46 -5.35
N LYS A 104 -11.29 0.04 -5.77
CA LYS A 104 -10.49 -0.53 -6.85
C LYS A 104 -9.18 -1.15 -6.38
N LEU A 105 -8.89 -1.16 -5.08
CA LEU A 105 -7.62 -1.63 -4.57
C LEU A 105 -7.41 -3.11 -4.91
N ARG A 106 -6.30 -3.40 -5.58
CA ARG A 106 -5.85 -4.75 -5.98
C ARG A 106 -4.52 -5.12 -5.36
N VAL A 107 -3.65 -4.13 -5.16
CA VAL A 107 -2.30 -4.33 -4.64
C VAL A 107 -2.07 -3.40 -3.46
N LEU A 108 -1.63 -3.97 -2.34
CA LEU A 108 -1.27 -3.24 -1.14
C LEU A 108 0.10 -3.69 -0.66
N ASN A 109 1.03 -2.76 -0.56
CA ASN A 109 2.34 -2.99 0.03
C ASN A 109 2.43 -2.28 1.39
N LEU A 110 2.55 -3.07 2.45
CA LEU A 110 2.75 -2.65 3.84
C LEU A 110 4.11 -3.15 4.37
N SER A 111 5.11 -3.23 3.49
CA SER A 111 6.47 -3.63 3.85
C SER A 111 7.07 -2.67 4.88
N ARG A 112 7.92 -3.20 5.78
CA ARG A 112 8.56 -2.45 6.86
C ARG A 112 7.55 -1.73 7.77
N GLN A 113 6.42 -2.39 8.04
CA GLN A 113 5.42 -1.92 9.01
C GLN A 113 5.24 -2.91 10.17
N THR A 114 4.58 -2.44 11.23
CA THR A 114 4.07 -3.31 12.30
C THR A 114 2.59 -3.61 12.06
N LEU A 115 2.26 -4.89 11.87
CA LEU A 115 0.90 -5.39 11.69
C LEU A 115 0.43 -6.11 12.96
N THR A 116 -0.53 -5.48 13.66
CA THR A 116 -1.23 -6.08 14.79
C THR A 116 -2.39 -6.96 14.30
N ILE A 117 -3.03 -7.68 15.23
CA ILE A 117 -4.24 -8.47 14.96
C ILE A 117 -5.35 -7.57 14.40
N GLU A 118 -5.51 -6.36 14.93
CA GLU A 118 -6.49 -5.37 14.49
C GLU A 118 -6.24 -4.97 13.03
N LYS A 119 -4.99 -4.64 12.67
CA LYS A 119 -4.63 -4.31 11.28
C LYS A 119 -4.88 -5.47 10.31
N THR A 120 -4.50 -6.69 10.71
CA THR A 120 -4.79 -7.87 9.86
C THR A 120 -6.28 -8.16 9.72
N THR A 121 -7.09 -7.79 10.72
CA THR A 121 -8.54 -7.90 10.65
C THR A 121 -9.13 -6.87 9.69
N LEU A 122 -8.64 -5.62 9.70
CA LEU A 122 -9.06 -4.58 8.75
C LEU A 122 -8.76 -4.99 7.29
N ILE A 123 -7.62 -5.65 7.05
CA ILE A 123 -7.27 -6.13 5.69
C ILE A 123 -8.34 -7.09 5.14
N LEU A 124 -9.02 -7.88 5.98
CA LEU A 124 -10.11 -8.78 5.56
C LEU A 124 -11.33 -8.03 5.02
N GLU A 125 -11.50 -6.75 5.37
CA GLU A 125 -12.62 -5.93 4.93
C GLU A 125 -12.45 -5.46 3.48
N SER A 126 -11.24 -5.61 2.91
CA SER A 126 -11.00 -5.25 1.51
C SER A 126 -11.73 -6.22 0.57
N SER A 127 -12.59 -5.66 -0.27
CA SER A 127 -13.41 -6.48 -1.19
C SER A 127 -12.61 -7.01 -2.38
N GLY A 128 -11.56 -6.29 -2.79
CA GLY A 128 -10.85 -6.51 -4.04
C GLY A 128 -9.37 -6.85 -3.93
N LEU A 129 -8.76 -6.84 -2.74
CA LEU A 129 -7.31 -6.99 -2.62
C LEU A 129 -6.84 -8.38 -3.06
N ALA A 130 -5.91 -8.43 -4.01
CA ALA A 130 -5.33 -9.67 -4.52
C ALA A 130 -3.88 -9.88 -4.13
N TYR A 131 -3.10 -8.81 -3.96
CA TYR A 131 -1.68 -8.88 -3.68
C TYR A 131 -1.36 -8.09 -2.42
N LEU A 132 -0.83 -8.78 -1.41
CA LEU A 132 -0.38 -8.18 -0.16
C LEU A 132 1.11 -8.43 0.05
N TYR A 133 1.88 -7.36 0.19
CA TYR A 133 3.32 -7.42 0.45
C TYR A 133 3.62 -6.94 1.87
N LEU A 134 4.27 -7.79 2.66
CA LEU A 134 4.65 -7.55 4.05
C LEU A 134 6.16 -7.71 4.26
N HIS A 135 6.98 -7.27 3.28
CA HIS A 135 8.43 -7.50 3.33
C HIS A 135 9.04 -6.80 4.53
N ASP A 136 9.90 -7.49 5.27
CA ASP A 136 10.59 -6.96 6.46
C ASP A 136 9.62 -6.32 7.49
N SER A 137 8.35 -6.74 7.49
CA SER A 137 7.33 -6.27 8.42
C SER A 137 7.31 -7.13 9.69
N SER A 138 6.94 -6.51 10.81
CA SER A 138 6.69 -7.21 12.05
C SER A 138 5.23 -7.64 12.10
N VAL A 139 4.99 -8.95 12.01
CA VAL A 139 3.66 -9.58 12.08
C VAL A 139 3.79 -10.89 12.85
N SER A 140 2.87 -11.17 13.78
CA SER A 140 2.87 -12.42 14.54
C SER A 140 2.18 -13.54 13.76
N ASP A 141 2.48 -14.79 14.10
CA ASP A 141 1.78 -15.95 13.56
C ASP A 141 0.25 -15.86 13.75
N GLU A 142 -0.18 -15.39 14.93
CA GLU A 142 -1.61 -15.23 15.25
C GLU A 142 -2.28 -14.17 14.35
N ALA A 143 -1.64 -13.01 14.18
CA ALA A 143 -2.15 -11.96 13.32
C ALA A 143 -2.21 -12.45 11.86
N LEU A 144 -1.16 -13.13 11.39
CA LEU A 144 -1.11 -13.61 10.01
C LEU A 144 -2.19 -14.66 9.71
N LEU A 145 -2.48 -15.55 10.66
CA LEU A 145 -3.57 -16.53 10.52
C LEU A 145 -4.94 -15.89 10.31
N ARG A 146 -5.14 -14.62 10.70
CA ARG A 146 -6.39 -13.90 10.40
C ARG A 146 -6.63 -13.79 8.90
N LEU A 147 -5.59 -13.70 8.09
CA LEU A 147 -5.69 -13.59 6.63
C LEU A 147 -6.19 -14.86 5.95
N SER A 148 -6.32 -16.00 6.66
CA SER A 148 -6.84 -17.25 6.11
C SER A 148 -8.30 -17.19 5.63
N GLY A 149 -9.01 -16.11 5.95
CA GLY A 149 -10.40 -15.88 5.52
C GLY A 149 -10.54 -14.85 4.41
N HIS A 150 -9.45 -14.32 3.86
CA HIS A 150 -9.52 -13.21 2.91
C HIS A 150 -10.24 -13.63 1.61
N PRO A 151 -11.29 -12.90 1.16
CA PRO A 151 -12.18 -13.37 0.10
C PRO A 151 -11.54 -13.45 -1.29
N SER A 152 -10.49 -12.66 -1.52
CA SER A 152 -9.93 -12.45 -2.86
C SER A 152 -8.40 -12.44 -2.92
N LEU A 153 -7.70 -12.74 -1.82
CA LEU A 153 -6.24 -12.66 -1.78
C LEU A 153 -5.65 -13.82 -2.58
N GLN A 154 -4.78 -13.49 -3.52
CA GLN A 154 -4.14 -14.42 -4.44
C GLN A 154 -2.66 -14.60 -4.11
N LEU A 155 -1.99 -13.54 -3.63
CA LEU A 155 -0.58 -13.57 -3.28
C LEU A 155 -0.34 -12.85 -1.95
N LEU A 156 0.40 -13.53 -1.07
CA LEU A 156 0.90 -13.01 0.19
C LEU A 156 2.43 -13.15 0.21
N SER A 157 3.12 -12.01 0.24
CA SER A 157 4.58 -11.96 0.24
C SER A 157 5.13 -11.64 1.63
N LEU A 158 5.93 -12.56 2.17
CA LEU A 158 6.42 -12.60 3.56
C LEU A 158 7.96 -12.56 3.64
N LEU A 159 8.62 -12.06 2.61
CA LEU A 159 10.08 -11.95 2.58
C LEU A 159 10.60 -11.17 3.80
N GLY A 160 11.65 -11.67 4.45
CA GLY A 160 12.24 -11.00 5.61
C GLY A 160 11.39 -10.99 6.88
N THR A 161 10.25 -11.72 6.91
CA THR A 161 9.44 -11.88 8.12
C THR A 161 9.83 -13.13 8.91
N ASP A 162 9.63 -13.10 10.23
CA ASP A 162 9.92 -14.20 11.16
C ASP A 162 8.66 -15.06 11.45
N ILE A 163 8.02 -15.55 10.38
CA ILE A 163 6.82 -16.39 10.48
C ILE A 163 7.20 -17.88 10.50
N ASN A 164 6.59 -18.62 11.44
CA ASN A 164 6.85 -20.03 11.64
C ASN A 164 6.32 -20.88 10.47
N GLN A 165 7.03 -21.97 10.14
CA GLN A 165 6.61 -22.87 9.06
C GLN A 165 5.21 -23.46 9.30
N SER A 166 4.87 -23.77 10.56
CA SER A 166 3.53 -24.26 10.92
C SER A 166 2.40 -23.29 10.54
N THR A 167 2.67 -21.99 10.58
CA THR A 167 1.71 -20.95 10.19
C THR A 167 1.52 -20.91 8.68
N ILE A 168 2.62 -21.07 7.93
CA ILE A 168 2.58 -21.18 6.48
C ILE A 168 1.80 -22.42 6.03
N ASP A 169 2.04 -23.55 6.69
CA ASP A 169 1.34 -24.80 6.39
C ASP A 169 -0.16 -24.65 6.68
N ALA A 170 -0.53 -24.00 7.79
CA ALA A 170 -1.92 -23.72 8.15
C ALA A 170 -2.59 -22.78 7.13
N LEU A 171 -1.94 -21.69 6.73
CA LEU A 171 -2.45 -20.79 5.70
C LEU A 171 -2.64 -21.50 4.36
N SER A 172 -1.67 -22.31 3.94
CA SER A 172 -1.73 -23.08 2.69
C SER A 172 -2.86 -24.11 2.71
N ALA A 173 -3.10 -24.74 3.86
CA ALA A 173 -4.20 -25.69 4.05
C ALA A 173 -5.58 -25.00 4.05
N SER A 174 -5.70 -23.81 4.64
CA SER A 174 -6.95 -23.05 4.70
C SER A 174 -7.25 -22.28 3.40
N CYS A 175 -6.22 -21.85 2.67
CA CYS A 175 -6.31 -21.06 1.45
C CYS A 175 -5.49 -21.72 0.31
N PRO A 176 -5.97 -22.82 -0.29
CA PRO A 176 -5.19 -23.58 -1.26
C PRO A 176 -4.85 -22.83 -2.56
N ASN A 177 -5.53 -21.71 -2.84
CA ASN A 177 -5.27 -20.85 -3.99
C ASN A 177 -4.40 -19.62 -3.65
N LEU A 178 -4.02 -19.45 -2.39
CA LEU A 178 -3.15 -18.35 -1.96
C LEU A 178 -1.69 -18.74 -2.22
N GLU A 179 -1.03 -18.00 -3.08
CA GLU A 179 0.41 -18.09 -3.26
C GLU A 179 1.11 -17.39 -2.09
N ILE A 180 1.97 -18.12 -1.38
CA ILE A 180 2.76 -17.57 -0.28
C ILE A 180 4.23 -17.53 -0.69
N GLN A 181 4.80 -16.33 -0.73
CA GLN A 181 6.20 -16.11 -1.11
C GLN A 181 7.06 -15.79 0.11
N ARG A 182 8.17 -16.52 0.27
CA ARG A 182 9.16 -16.31 1.35
C ARG A 182 10.57 -16.00 0.83
N SER A 183 10.75 -16.00 -0.48
CA SER A 183 11.99 -15.66 -1.17
C SER A 183 11.65 -14.88 -2.43
N LEU A 184 12.61 -14.11 -2.95
CA LEU A 184 12.42 -13.48 -4.25
C LEU A 184 12.23 -14.58 -5.30
N PRO A 185 11.31 -14.42 -6.27
CA PRO A 185 11.39 -15.22 -7.48
C PRO A 185 12.76 -15.01 -8.12
N ASP A 186 13.24 -15.99 -8.89
CA ASP A 186 14.59 -16.04 -9.50
C ASP A 186 14.77 -14.98 -10.63
N GLN A 187 14.44 -13.72 -10.33
CA GLN A 187 14.48 -12.56 -11.19
C GLN A 187 15.54 -11.62 -10.61
N GLY A 188 16.50 -11.23 -11.44
CA GLY A 188 17.73 -10.56 -11.04
C GLY A 188 17.57 -9.26 -10.22
N PRO A 189 18.67 -8.75 -9.63
CA PRO A 189 18.64 -7.62 -8.71
C PRO A 189 18.08 -6.37 -9.38
N GLY A 190 16.99 -5.81 -8.83
CA GLY A 190 16.44 -4.52 -9.23
C GLY A 190 14.92 -4.47 -9.46
N ASN A 191 14.23 -5.61 -9.42
CA ASN A 191 12.77 -5.62 -9.54
C ASN A 191 12.13 -5.79 -8.15
N ASN A 192 11.46 -4.75 -7.65
CA ASN A 192 10.74 -4.81 -6.38
C ASN A 192 9.43 -5.62 -6.47
N GLY A 193 9.23 -6.43 -7.52
CA GLY A 193 8.17 -7.43 -7.68
C GLY A 193 6.75 -6.88 -7.89
N TRP A 194 6.36 -5.84 -7.15
CA TRP A 194 5.04 -5.23 -7.20
C TRP A 194 4.93 -4.11 -8.25
N ARG A 195 6.06 -3.47 -8.64
CA ARG A 195 6.10 -2.44 -9.71
C ARG A 195 5.95 -3.00 -11.11
N SER A 196 6.04 -4.32 -11.28
CA SER A 196 5.91 -5.02 -12.56
C SER A 196 4.51 -5.58 -12.82
N LEU A 197 3.52 -5.21 -12.01
CA LEU A 197 2.13 -5.56 -12.25
C LEU A 197 1.52 -4.57 -13.27
N ASP A 198 1.83 -4.80 -14.54
CA ASP A 198 1.14 -4.24 -15.71
C ASP A 198 -0.15 -5.02 -16.02
#